data_AF-A0A7C6V1K1-F1
#
_entry.id   AF-A0A7C6V1K1-F1
#
_cell.length_a   1.000
_cell.length_b   1.000
_cell.length_c   1.000
_cell.angle_alpha   90.00
_cell.angle_beta   90.00
_cell.angle_gamma   90.00
#
_symmetry.space_group_name_H-M   'P 1'
#
loop_
_entity.id
_entity.type
_entity.pdbx_description
1 polymer ?
#
loop_
_entity_poly.entity_id
_entity_poly.type
_entity_poly.pdbx_seq_one_letter_code
_entity_poly.pdbx_strand_id
1 'polypeptide(L)' 'MFWNLLLVILLGVGIALYEVPKLLKRQMRRELIAFSGVLLLAVALAVALILRLPVPNPTRGLEILFGPLTRLLYPAS' A
#
# COMPACT_ATOMS: atom_id res chain seq x y z
N MET A 1 -16.43 -8.81 5.42
CA MET A 1 -16.07 -7.46 4.91
C MET A 1 -15.81 -6.49 6.06
N PHE A 2 -16.76 -6.26 6.97
CA PHE A 2 -16.59 -5.32 8.08
C PHE A 2 -15.45 -5.68 9.05
N TRP A 3 -15.28 -6.96 9.36
CA TRP A 3 -14.21 -7.45 10.23
C TRP A 3 -12.81 -7.14 9.69
N ASN A 4 -12.62 -7.28 8.37
CA ASN A 4 -11.34 -7.01 7.72
C ASN A 4 -10.98 -5.53 7.79
N LEU A 5 -11.96 -4.62 7.63
CA LEU A 5 -11.74 -3.18 7.80
C LEU A 5 -11.31 -2.87 9.23
N LEU A 6 -11.99 -3.46 10.21
CA LEU A 6 -11.70 -3.23 11.62
C LEU A 6 -10.28 -3.71 11.98
N LEU A 7 -9.87 -4.88 11.46
CA LEU A 7 -8.51 -5.41 11.64
C LEU A 7 -7.44 -4.51 11.02
N VAL A 8 -7.66 -4.03 9.78
CA VAL A 8 -6.71 -3.15 9.09
C VAL A 8 -6.53 -1.84 9.84
N ILE A 9 -7.62 -1.22 10.30
CA ILE A 9 -7.56 0.02 11.09
C ILE A 9 -6.87 -0.25 12.43
N LEU A 10 -7.22 -1.33 13.12
CA LEU A 10 -6.62 -1.66 14.42
C LEU A 10 -5.12 -1.92 14.30
N LEU A 11 -4.68 -2.61 13.26
CA LEU A 11 -3.26 -2.81 12.94
C LEU A 11 -2.57 -1.48 12.63
N GLY A 12 -3.15 -0.65 11.75
CA GLY A 12 -2.58 0.65 11.41
C GLY A 12 -2.40 1.56 12.63
N VAL A 13 -3.42 1.61 13.50
CA VAL A 13 -3.37 2.35 14.77
C VAL A 13 -2.34 1.75 15.73
N GLY A 14 -2.28 0.42 15.86
CA GLY A 14 -1.30 -0.25 16.72
C GLY A 14 0.15 0.04 16.32
N ILE A 15 0.44 -0.02 15.01
CA ILE A 15 1.77 0.32 14.48
C ILE A 15 2.06 1.81 14.70
N ALA A 16 1.10 2.69 14.44
CA ALA A 16 1.26 4.12 14.70
C ALA A 16 1.56 4.40 16.18
N LEU A 17 0.79 3.81 17.10
CA LEU A 17 0.98 4.00 18.54
C LEU A 17 2.34 3.49 19.04
N TYR A 18 2.94 2.52 18.38
CA TYR A 18 4.28 2.03 18.72
C TYR A 18 5.39 2.89 18.11
N GLU A 19 5.31 3.18 16.81
CA GLU A 19 6.39 3.83 16.06
C GLU A 19 6.38 5.37 16.23
N VAL A 20 5.20 6.01 16.24
CA VAL A 20 5.06 7.48 16.35
C VAL A 20 5.71 8.04 17.62
N PRO A 21 5.43 7.55 18.84
CA PRO A 21 6.07 8.11 20.03
C PRO A 21 7.57 7.86 20.06
N LYS A 22 8.04 6.73 19.50
CA LYS A 22 9.46 6.41 19.39
C LYS A 22 10.19 7.39 18.45
N LEU A 23 9.60 7.68 17.30
CA LEU A 23 10.12 8.65 16.31
C LEU A 23 10.05 10.09 16.83
N LEU A 24 8.97 10.44 17.53
CA LEU A 24 8.79 11.75 18.13
C LEU A 24 9.80 12.01 19.25
N LYS A 25 10.07 11.02 20.12
CA LYS A 25 11.10 11.08 21.17
C LYS A 25 12.51 11.27 20.61
N ARG A 26 12.80 10.74 19.42
CA ARG A 26 14.09 10.91 18.75
C ARG A 26 14.21 12.20 17.93
N GLN A 27 13.18 13.05 17.94
CA GLN A 27 13.08 14.27 17.11
C GLN A 27 13.24 14.02 15.60
N MET A 28 13.00 12.79 15.13
CA MET A 28 13.21 12.39 13.73
C MET A 28 11.97 12.75 12.89
N ARG A 29 11.70 14.06 12.74
CA ARG A 29 10.51 14.57 12.03
C ARG A 29 10.43 14.14 10.57
N ARG A 30 11.58 14.02 9.89
CA ARG A 30 11.64 13.53 8.51
C ARG A 30 11.21 12.07 8.39
N GLU A 31 11.70 11.22 9.30
CA GLU A 31 11.34 9.81 9.35
C GLU A 31 9.87 9.63 9.74
N LEU A 32 9.37 10.45 10.66
CA LEU A 32 7.95 10.47 11.02
C LEU A 32 7.05 10.75 9.81
N ILE A 33 7.41 11.72 8.97
CA ILE A 33 6.65 12.07 7.76
C ILE A 33 6.71 10.91 6.76
N ALA A 34 7.90 10.34 6.52
CA ALA A 34 8.06 9.21 5.61
C ALA A 34 7.25 7.99 6.08
N PHE A 35 7.37 7.63 7.36
CA PHE A 35 6.62 6.55 7.98
C PHE A 35 5.11 6.79 7.88
N SER A 36 4.64 7.98 8.23
CA SER A 36 3.21 8.31 8.20
C SER A 36 2.66 8.28 6.79
N GLY A 37 3.42 8.77 5.80
CA GLY A 37 3.03 8.71 4.39
C GLY A 37 2.88 7.27 3.90
N VAL A 38 3.86 6.41 4.20
CA VAL A 38 3.82 4.98 3.84
C VAL A 38 2.68 4.25 4.57
N LEU A 39 2.49 4.52 5.86
CA LEU A 39 1.43 3.92 6.67
C LEU A 39 0.04 4.30 6.14
N LEU A 40 -0.17 5.57 5.82
CA LEU A 40 -1.41 6.06 5.23
C LEU A 40 -1.67 5.41 3.87
N LEU A 41 -0.66 5.31 3.01
CA LEU A 41 -0.79 4.63 1.72
C LEU A 41 -1.14 3.16 1.89
N ALA A 42 -0.50 2.46 2.83
CA ALA A 42 -0.77 1.06 3.12
C ALA A 42 -2.22 0.84 3.59
N VAL A 43 -2.69 1.66 4.53
CA VAL A 43 -4.07 1.60 5.04
C VAL A 43 -5.07 1.96 3.95
N ALA A 44 -4.82 3.02 3.19
CA ALA A 44 -5.70 3.45 2.09
C ALA A 44 -5.85 2.37 1.01
N LEU A 45 -4.74 1.73 0.61
CA LEU A 45 -4.75 0.63 -0.34
C LEU A 45 -5.49 -0.60 0.21
N ALA A 46 -5.23 -0.97 1.47
CA ALA A 46 -5.91 -2.09 2.10
C ALA A 46 -7.42 -1.87 2.19
N VAL A 47 -7.85 -0.66 2.56
CA VAL A 47 -9.27 -0.26 2.59
C VAL A 47 -9.87 -0.30 1.17
N ALA A 48 -9.18 0.24 0.17
CA ALA A 48 -9.65 0.23 -1.21
C ALA A 48 -9.83 -1.18 -1.76
N LEU A 49 -8.91 -2.10 -1.43
CA LEU A 49 -9.02 -3.53 -1.77
C LEU A 49 -10.20 -4.21 -1.08
N ILE A 50 -10.42 -3.94 0.22
CA ILE A 50 -11.53 -4.54 0.98
C ILE A 50 -12.88 -4.04 0.46
N LEU A 51 -12.97 -2.76 0.13
CA LEU A 51 -14.16 -2.14 -0.47
C LEU A 51 -14.37 -2.54 -1.93
N ARG A 52 -13.45 -3.33 -2.51
CA ARG A 52 -13.47 -3.71 -3.94
C ARG A 52 -13.59 -2.50 -4.86
N LEU A 53 -13.00 -1.37 -4.46
CA LEU A 53 -12.90 -0.22 -5.35
C LEU A 53 -12.14 -0.65 -6.61
N PRO A 54 -12.43 -0.04 -7.78
CA PRO A 54 -11.67 -0.28 -9.00
C PRO A 54 -10.27 0.34 -8.85
N VAL A 55 -9.44 -0.29 -8.01
CA VAL A 55 -8.02 0.01 -7.91
C VAL A 55 -7.41 -0.47 -9.22
N PRO A 56 -6.70 0.40 -9.96
CA PRO A 56 -6.02 -0.03 -11.18
C PRO A 56 -5.14 -1.23 -10.81
N ASN A 57 -5.44 -2.38 -11.38
CA ASN A 57 -4.74 -3.61 -11.07
C ASN A 57 -3.25 -3.39 -11.43
N PRO A 58 -2.30 -3.48 -10.49
CA PRO A 58 -0.89 -3.25 -10.79
C PRO A 58 -0.39 -4.19 -11.89
N THR A 59 -1.00 -5.37 -12.06
CA THR A 59 -0.68 -6.25 -13.19
C THR A 59 -1.08 -5.67 -14.54
N ARG A 60 -2.10 -4.80 -14.65
CA ARG A 60 -2.38 -4.07 -15.89
C ARG A 60 -1.26 -3.07 -16.21
N GLY A 61 -0.69 -2.43 -15.20
CA GLY A 61 0.49 -1.57 -15.38
C GLY A 61 1.69 -2.37 -15.88
N LEU A 62 1.91 -3.55 -15.29
CA LEU A 62 2.93 -4.48 -15.75
C LEU A 62 2.65 -5.01 -17.17
N GLU A 63 1.40 -5.31 -17.53
CA GLU A 63 1.02 -5.68 -18.91
C GLU A 63 1.31 -4.56 -19.92
N ILE A 64 1.14 -3.30 -19.55
CA ILE A 64 1.46 -2.18 -20.46
C ILE A 64 2.99 -2.07 -20.65
N LEU A 65 3.76 -2.22 -19.58
CA LEU A 65 5.22 -2.12 -19.60
C LEU A 65 5.89 -3.33 -20.28
N PHE A 66 5.45 -4.53 -19.91
CA PHE A 66 6.04 -5.80 -20.34
C PHE A 66 5.28 -6.47 -21.49
N GLY A 67 4.07 -6.01 -21.83
CA GLY A 67 3.32 -6.43 -23.02
C GLY A 67 4.10 -6.34 -24.33
N PRO A 68 4.78 -5.23 -24.63
CA PRO A 68 5.60 -5.15 -25.84
C PRO A 68 6.78 -6.13 -25.82
N LEU A 69 7.45 -6.30 -24.66
CA LEU A 69 8.55 -7.25 -24.50
C LEU A 69 8.10 -8.71 -24.64
N THR A 70 6.96 -9.07 -24.04
CA THR A 70 6.38 -10.41 -24.12
C THR A 70 5.90 -10.72 -25.54
N ARG A 71 5.32 -9.77 -26.27
CA ARG A 71 5.00 -9.94 -27.71
C ARG A 71 6.23 -10.09 -28.59
N LEU A 72 7.37 -9.50 -28.21
CA LEU A 72 8.64 -9.62 -28.93
C LEU A 72 9.31 -10.98 -28.68
N LEU A 73 9.21 -11.49 -27.44
CA LEU A 73 9.82 -12.76 -27.00
C LEU A 73 8.96 -13.99 -27.32
N TYR A 74 7.64 -13.83 -27.30
CA TYR A 74 6.64 -14.84 -27.68
C TYR A 74 5.72 -14.29 -28.79
N PRO A 75 6.24 -14.13 -30.02
CA PRO A 75 5.41 -13.83 -31.17
C PRO A 75 4.63 -15.10 -31.55
N ALA A 76 3.34 -15.13 -31.21
CA ALA A 76 2.35 -16.16 -31.54
C ALA A 76 2.40 -17.49 -30.75
N SER A 77 1.27 -17.74 -30.07
CA SER A 77 0.56 -19.02 -30.09
C SER A 77 -0.93 -18.71 -30.15
#